data_AF-A0A1I2N212-F1
#
_entry.id   AF-A0A1I2N212-F1
#
_cell.length_a   1.000
_cell.length_b   1.000
_cell.length_c   1.000
_cell.angle_alpha   90.00
_cell.angle_beta   90.00
_cell.angle_gamma   90.00
#
_symmetry.space_group_name_H-M   'P 1'
#
loop_
_entity.id
_entity.type
_entity.pdbx_description
1 polymer ?
#
loop_
_entity_poly.entity_id
_entity_poly.type
_entity_poly.pdbx_seq_one_letter_code
_entity_poly.pdbx_strand_id
1 'polypeptide(L)'
;MSTKKKEEHQNLPINQIRQRSAPKLSPKSTDELTYEIGIHAETKQLHLRIASNGTGGYFSDEWIPVETIEKCFDATFNKAKPFSSTRLRPVFAQGKSANNAGFLAAVLRQEQLISPHESNCFQHLLTGDFDKWKHQVISELPKKSSKASEQVE
;
A
#
# COMPACT_ATOMS: atom_id res chain seq x y z
N MET A 1 -9.96 12.01 -35.81
CA MET A 1 -10.18 12.49 -34.42
C MET A 1 -10.14 11.31 -33.47
N SER A 2 -10.00 11.54 -32.17
CA SER A 2 -9.97 10.52 -31.10
C SER A 2 -8.71 9.65 -31.04
N THR A 3 -7.58 10.30 -30.74
CA THR A 3 -6.43 9.64 -30.11
C THR A 3 -6.86 9.03 -28.77
N LYS A 4 -7.03 7.69 -28.72
CA LYS A 4 -7.11 6.98 -27.44
C LYS A 4 -5.78 7.19 -26.71
N LYS A 5 -5.79 7.96 -25.62
CA LYS A 5 -4.68 8.03 -24.66
C LYS A 5 -4.45 6.61 -24.15
N LYS A 6 -3.40 5.95 -24.64
CA LYS A 6 -2.97 4.64 -24.16
C LYS A 6 -2.27 4.92 -22.85
N GLU A 7 -2.97 4.74 -21.73
CA GLU A 7 -2.44 5.11 -20.41
C GLU A 7 -1.13 4.38 -20.14
N GLU A 8 -0.12 5.21 -19.90
CA GLU A 8 1.23 4.80 -19.57
C GLU A 8 1.24 4.01 -18.26
N HIS A 9 1.18 2.69 -18.41
CA HIS A 9 1.70 1.77 -17.40
C HIS A 9 3.23 1.74 -17.49
N GLN A 10 3.84 2.93 -17.51
CA GLN A 10 5.28 3.07 -17.52
C GLN A 10 5.85 2.60 -16.18
N ASN A 11 7.12 2.20 -16.21
CA ASN A 11 7.94 2.03 -15.02
C ASN A 11 7.96 3.37 -14.26
N LEU A 12 7.01 3.57 -13.33
CA LEU A 12 7.13 4.61 -12.33
C LEU A 12 8.50 4.40 -11.66
N PRO A 13 9.34 5.45 -11.51
CA PRO A 13 10.68 5.33 -10.95
C PRO A 13 10.59 5.16 -9.43
N ILE A 14 10.00 4.04 -8.99
CA ILE A 14 9.81 3.69 -7.59
C ILE A 14 11.07 2.99 -7.09
N ASN A 15 11.78 3.64 -6.16
CA ASN A 15 12.81 2.98 -5.39
C ASN A 15 12.15 2.16 -4.29
N GLN A 16 12.24 0.83 -4.36
CA GLN A 16 11.72 -0.06 -3.32
C GLN A 16 12.45 0.22 -1.99
N ILE A 17 11.68 0.41 -0.91
CA ILE A 17 12.20 0.56 0.45
C ILE A 17 12.27 -0.80 1.13
N ARG A 18 11.15 -1.55 1.09
CA ARG A 18 11.05 -2.87 1.71
C ARG A 18 9.97 -3.74 1.07
N GLN A 19 10.09 -5.04 1.31
CA GLN A 19 9.05 -6.04 1.04
C GLN A 19 8.62 -6.66 2.36
N ARG A 20 7.32 -6.96 2.52
CA ARG A 20 6.76 -7.64 3.69
C ARG A 20 5.62 -8.57 3.27
N SER A 21 5.26 -9.49 4.16
CA SER A 21 4.02 -10.27 4.05
C SER A 21 2.93 -9.69 4.95
N ALA A 22 1.67 -9.82 4.52
CA ALA A 22 0.49 -9.54 5.34
C ALA A 22 -0.43 -10.78 5.36
N PRO A 23 -0.96 -11.19 6.53
CA PRO A 23 -1.97 -12.24 6.60
C PRO A 23 -3.27 -11.77 5.94
N LYS A 24 -3.99 -12.69 5.29
CA LYS A 24 -5.27 -12.37 4.65
C LYS A 24 -6.35 -12.03 5.67
N LEU A 25 -7.35 -11.25 5.25
CA LEU A 25 -8.46 -10.82 6.11
C LEU A 25 -9.31 -11.99 6.66
N SER A 26 -9.35 -13.12 5.95
CA SER A 26 -10.15 -14.28 6.34
C SER A 26 -9.43 -15.09 7.43
N PRO A 27 -10.00 -15.25 8.64
CA PRO A 27 -9.39 -16.06 9.71
C PRO A 27 -9.22 -17.55 9.36
N LYS A 28 -9.86 -18.01 8.27
CA LYS A 28 -9.78 -19.38 7.77
C LYS A 28 -8.61 -19.61 6.79
N SER A 29 -7.88 -18.55 6.42
CA SER A 29 -6.75 -18.63 5.51
C SER A 29 -5.45 -18.55 6.28
N THR A 30 -4.60 -19.56 6.12
CA THR A 30 -3.20 -19.54 6.58
C THR A 30 -2.28 -18.85 5.58
N ASP A 31 -2.79 -18.49 4.40
CA ASP A 31 -2.00 -17.88 3.33
C ASP A 31 -1.81 -16.39 3.54
N GLU A 32 -0.61 -15.92 3.23
CA GLU A 32 -0.27 -14.50 3.21
C GLU A 32 -0.35 -13.92 1.79
N LEU A 33 -0.28 -12.60 1.69
CA LEU A 33 0.09 -11.89 0.47
C LEU A 33 1.39 -11.12 0.70
N THR A 34 2.23 -11.07 -0.32
CA THR A 34 3.45 -10.27 -0.31
C THR A 34 3.14 -8.90 -0.90
N TYR A 35 3.58 -7.85 -0.21
CA TYR A 35 3.47 -6.48 -0.66
C TYR A 35 4.81 -5.77 -0.58
N GLU A 36 4.94 -4.70 -1.35
CA GLU A 36 6.12 -3.86 -1.36
C GLU A 36 5.74 -2.42 -1.05
N ILE A 37 6.69 -1.71 -0.43
CA ILE A 37 6.62 -0.28 -0.20
C ILE A 37 7.79 0.35 -0.93
N GLY A 38 7.51 1.40 -1.69
CA GLY A 38 8.52 2.14 -2.43
C GLY A 38 8.28 3.65 -2.37
N ILE A 39 9.29 4.41 -2.78
CA ILE A 39 9.24 5.86 -2.88
C ILE A 39 9.50 6.29 -4.32
N HIS A 40 8.66 7.18 -4.85
CA HIS A 40 8.87 7.76 -6.16
C HIS A 40 10.15 8.59 -6.18
N ALA A 41 11.06 8.32 -7.11
CA ALA A 41 12.39 8.93 -7.16
C ALA A 41 12.32 10.46 -7.26
N GLU A 42 11.36 10.98 -8.01
CA GLU A 42 11.15 12.41 -8.23
C GLU A 42 10.25 13.03 -7.16
N THR A 43 8.94 12.72 -7.14
CA THR A 43 7.95 13.32 -6.23
C THR A 43 8.13 13.00 -4.75
N LYS A 44 8.97 12.02 -4.39
CA LYS A 44 9.16 11.50 -3.03
C LYS A 44 7.90 10.95 -2.35
N GLN A 45 6.82 10.73 -3.09
CA GLN A 45 5.59 10.11 -2.56
C GLN A 45 5.79 8.62 -2.32
N LEU A 46 5.32 8.12 -1.18
CA LEU A 46 5.27 6.68 -0.90
C LEU A 46 4.18 5.99 -1.73
N HIS A 47 4.48 4.78 -2.17
CA HIS A 47 3.61 3.92 -2.94
C HIS A 47 3.60 2.50 -2.34
N LEU A 48 2.45 1.83 -2.41
CA LEU A 48 2.26 0.43 -2.03
C LEU A 48 1.86 -0.38 -3.26
N ARG A 49 2.39 -1.59 -3.43
CA ARG A 49 1.85 -2.57 -4.40
C ARG A 49 1.68 -3.94 -3.77
N ILE A 50 0.72 -4.70 -4.27
CA ILE A 50 0.65 -6.14 -4.04
C ILE A 50 1.65 -6.78 -5.01
N ALA A 51 2.62 -7.53 -4.50
CA ALA A 51 3.66 -8.18 -5.29
C ALA A 51 3.37 -9.66 -5.53
N SER A 52 2.72 -10.35 -4.58
CA SER A 52 2.29 -11.74 -4.71
C SER A 52 1.08 -12.06 -3.83
N ASN A 53 0.35 -13.11 -4.19
CA ASN A 53 -0.82 -13.61 -3.50
C ASN A 53 -0.64 -15.13 -3.28
N GLY A 54 -0.43 -15.57 -2.03
CA GLY A 54 0.05 -16.93 -1.72
C GLY A 54 -0.83 -18.09 -2.19
N THR A 55 -2.16 -17.90 -2.21
CA THR A 55 -3.12 -18.91 -2.72
C THR A 55 -3.26 -18.89 -4.26
N GLY A 56 -2.55 -18.00 -4.96
CA GLY A 56 -2.76 -17.73 -6.38
C GLY A 56 -4.07 -17.00 -6.69
N GLY A 57 -4.34 -16.83 -7.99
CA GLY A 57 -5.48 -16.05 -8.50
C GLY A 57 -5.18 -14.55 -8.67
N TYR A 58 -6.06 -13.86 -9.40
CA TYR A 58 -5.83 -12.48 -9.86
C TYR A 58 -5.71 -11.46 -8.72
N PHE A 59 -4.78 -10.53 -8.89
CA PHE A 59 -4.60 -9.30 -8.12
C PHE A 59 -4.15 -8.17 -9.07
N SER A 60 -4.25 -6.92 -8.63
CA SER A 60 -3.56 -5.81 -9.29
C SER A 60 -2.15 -5.65 -8.72
N ASP A 61 -1.17 -5.73 -9.60
CA ASP A 61 0.27 -5.48 -9.40
C ASP A 61 0.65 -3.99 -9.54
N GLU A 62 -0.35 -3.09 -9.54
CA GLU A 62 -0.18 -1.65 -9.70
C GLU A 62 0.38 -0.97 -8.44
N TRP A 63 1.24 0.03 -8.64
CA TRP A 63 1.74 0.91 -7.57
C TRP A 63 0.68 1.95 -7.20
N ILE A 64 0.19 1.89 -5.97
CA ILE A 64 -0.87 2.73 -5.43
C ILE A 64 -0.21 3.86 -4.61
N PRO A 65 -0.38 5.15 -4.97
CA PRO A 65 0.12 6.25 -4.14
C PRO A 65 -0.57 6.24 -2.79
N VAL A 66 0.20 6.38 -1.70
CA VAL A 66 -0.35 6.41 -0.33
C VAL A 66 -1.30 7.59 -0.15
N GLU A 67 -1.02 8.73 -0.80
CA GLU A 67 -1.91 9.91 -0.82
C GLU A 67 -3.31 9.58 -1.39
N THR A 68 -3.41 8.66 -2.37
CA THR A 68 -4.69 8.20 -2.92
C THR A 68 -5.47 7.34 -1.92
N ILE A 69 -4.76 6.59 -1.07
CA ILE A 69 -5.36 5.83 0.05
C ILE A 69 -5.83 6.78 1.15
N GLU A 70 -5.03 7.80 1.49
CA GLU A 70 -5.41 8.84 2.45
C GLU A 70 -6.69 9.58 2.02
N LYS A 71 -6.85 9.86 0.72
CA LYS A 71 -8.08 10.44 0.14
C LYS A 71 -9.34 9.59 0.30
N CYS A 72 -9.23 8.28 0.57
CA CYS A 72 -10.39 7.46 0.93
C CYS A 72 -10.93 7.77 2.35
N PHE A 73 -10.17 8.50 3.17
CA PHE A 73 -10.45 8.88 4.55
C PHE A 73 -10.53 10.42 4.69
N ASP A 74 -11.25 11.05 3.77
CA ASP A 74 -11.48 12.50 3.72
C ASP A 74 -12.19 13.07 4.99
N ALA A 75 -12.43 14.38 5.00
CA ALA A 75 -13.06 15.08 6.14
C ALA A 75 -14.49 14.60 6.48
N THR A 76 -15.18 13.87 5.59
CA THR A 76 -16.48 13.25 5.86
C THR A 76 -16.36 11.86 6.52
N PHE A 77 -15.16 11.30 6.59
CA PHE A 77 -14.93 9.98 7.15
C PHE A 77 -15.00 9.98 8.69
N ASN A 78 -16.02 9.30 9.22
CA ASN A 78 -16.19 9.13 10.66
C ASN A 78 -15.25 8.03 11.19
N LYS A 79 -14.13 8.43 11.81
CA LYS A 79 -13.12 7.52 12.38
C LYS A 79 -13.66 6.57 13.47
N ALA A 80 -14.76 6.93 14.14
CA ALA A 80 -15.39 6.10 15.18
C ALA A 80 -16.34 5.03 14.62
N LYS A 81 -16.56 4.95 13.29
CA LYS A 81 -17.43 3.95 12.67
C LYS A 81 -16.65 2.91 11.86
N PRO A 82 -16.99 1.61 11.96
CA PRO A 82 -16.38 0.60 11.12
C PRO A 82 -16.71 0.79 9.65
N PHE A 83 -15.73 0.58 8.77
CA PHE A 83 -15.89 0.62 7.32
C PHE A 83 -15.56 -0.74 6.67
N SER A 84 -16.09 -0.98 5.47
CA SER A 84 -15.76 -2.16 4.66
C SER A 84 -14.58 -1.87 3.73
N SER A 85 -13.78 -2.89 3.42
CA SER A 85 -12.67 -2.80 2.46
C SER A 85 -13.11 -2.22 1.10
N THR A 86 -14.38 -2.32 0.73
CA THR A 86 -14.94 -1.74 -0.50
C THR A 86 -14.68 -0.24 -0.66
N ARG A 87 -14.50 0.51 0.43
CA ARG A 87 -14.08 1.93 0.42
C ARG A 87 -12.75 2.16 -0.30
N LEU A 88 -11.86 1.16 -0.31
CA LEU A 88 -10.56 1.23 -0.97
C LEU A 88 -10.59 0.85 -2.46
N ARG A 89 -11.74 0.44 -3.02
CA ARG A 89 -11.84 0.09 -4.45
C ARG A 89 -11.39 1.20 -5.42
N PRO A 90 -11.69 2.50 -5.18
CA PRO A 90 -11.34 3.56 -6.12
C PRO A 90 -9.84 3.82 -6.29
N VAL A 91 -8.97 3.28 -5.44
CA VAL A 91 -7.51 3.49 -5.56
C VAL A 91 -6.87 2.60 -6.63
N PHE A 92 -7.57 1.57 -7.08
CA PHE A 92 -7.12 0.65 -8.13
C PHE A 92 -7.67 1.11 -9.48
N ALA A 93 -6.80 1.62 -10.35
CA ALA A 93 -7.15 2.06 -11.70
C ALA A 93 -7.46 0.86 -12.61
N GLN A 94 -6.71 -0.24 -12.49
CA GLN A 94 -6.90 -1.41 -13.34
C GLN A 94 -8.01 -2.35 -12.85
N GLY A 95 -8.25 -2.38 -11.53
CA GLY A 95 -9.34 -3.17 -10.94
C GLY A 95 -9.31 -4.68 -11.22
N LYS A 96 -8.14 -5.28 -11.50
CA LYS A 96 -7.97 -6.66 -12.01
C LYS A 96 -8.60 -7.77 -11.14
N SER A 97 -8.96 -7.49 -9.90
CA SER A 97 -9.57 -8.45 -8.98
C SER A 97 -10.59 -7.80 -8.04
N ALA A 98 -11.75 -8.44 -7.89
CA ALA A 98 -12.78 -8.00 -6.93
C ALA A 98 -12.28 -7.98 -5.46
N ASN A 99 -11.21 -8.73 -5.17
CA ASN A 99 -10.58 -8.88 -3.86
C ASN A 99 -9.46 -7.85 -3.59
N ASN A 100 -9.02 -7.07 -4.58
CA ASN A 100 -7.94 -6.07 -4.46
C ASN A 100 -8.11 -5.16 -3.23
N ALA A 101 -9.31 -4.64 -3.03
CA ALA A 101 -9.65 -3.80 -1.88
C ALA A 101 -9.45 -4.52 -0.52
N GLY A 102 -9.74 -5.82 -0.46
CA GLY A 102 -9.49 -6.65 0.72
C GLY A 102 -8.01 -6.96 0.92
N PHE A 103 -7.26 -7.20 -0.16
CA PHE A 103 -5.81 -7.37 -0.10
C PHE A 103 -5.11 -6.09 0.38
N LEU A 104 -5.48 -4.92 -0.13
CA LEU A 104 -4.94 -3.65 0.38
C LEU A 104 -5.31 -3.41 1.84
N ALA A 105 -6.55 -3.72 2.26
CA ALA A 105 -6.91 -3.60 3.67
C ALA A 105 -6.10 -4.55 4.58
N ALA A 106 -5.67 -5.72 4.08
CA ALA A 106 -4.74 -6.58 4.81
C ALA A 106 -3.33 -5.96 4.93
N VAL A 107 -2.81 -5.34 3.87
CA VAL A 107 -1.56 -4.55 3.92
C VAL A 107 -1.67 -3.43 4.96
N LEU A 108 -2.74 -2.64 4.93
CA LEU A 108 -2.95 -1.53 5.86
C LEU A 108 -3.11 -2.01 7.32
N ARG A 109 -3.60 -3.23 7.57
CA ARG A 109 -3.59 -3.85 8.90
C ARG A 109 -2.19 -4.22 9.36
N GLN A 110 -1.39 -4.83 8.48
CA GLN A 110 -0.01 -5.20 8.78
C GLN A 110 0.87 -3.96 9.07
N GLU A 111 0.56 -2.85 8.39
CA GLU A 111 1.18 -1.54 8.60
C GLU A 111 0.54 -0.72 9.74
N GLN A 112 -0.40 -1.30 10.49
CA GLN A 112 -1.09 -0.69 11.65
C GLN A 112 -1.86 0.61 11.36
N LEU A 113 -2.09 0.92 10.07
CA LEU A 113 -2.87 2.06 9.61
C LEU A 113 -4.37 1.86 9.88
N ILE A 114 -4.84 0.62 9.84
CA ILE A 114 -6.22 0.24 10.18
C ILE A 114 -6.23 -1.01 11.05
N SER A 115 -7.26 -1.22 11.87
CA SER A 115 -7.43 -2.43 12.69
C SER A 115 -8.67 -3.24 12.26
N PRO A 116 -8.76 -4.54 12.60
CA PRO A 116 -10.02 -5.27 12.52
C PRO A 116 -11.06 -4.72 13.51
N HIS A 117 -12.34 -4.72 13.11
CA HIS A 117 -13.44 -4.51 14.04
C HIS A 117 -13.72 -5.79 14.83
N GLU A 118 -13.90 -5.67 16.15
CA GLU A 118 -14.02 -6.81 17.08
C GLU A 118 -15.10 -7.81 16.67
N SER A 119 -16.27 -7.33 16.27
CA SER A 119 -17.41 -8.18 15.87
C SER A 119 -17.34 -8.69 14.43
N ASN A 120 -16.42 -8.18 13.58
CA ASN A 120 -16.40 -8.52 12.16
C ASN A 120 -15.01 -8.31 11.52
N CYS A 121 -14.32 -9.42 11.24
CA CYS A 121 -13.01 -9.42 10.61
C CYS A 121 -12.94 -8.81 9.20
N PHE A 122 -14.05 -8.57 8.51
CA PHE A 122 -14.12 -7.87 7.21
C PHE A 122 -14.46 -6.37 7.33
N GLN A 123 -14.72 -5.89 8.54
CA GLN A 123 -14.82 -4.47 8.85
C GLN A 123 -13.54 -3.96 9.52
N HIS A 124 -13.30 -2.67 9.38
CA HIS A 124 -12.05 -2.01 9.77
C HIS A 124 -12.32 -0.72 10.52
N LEU A 125 -11.43 -0.36 11.44
CA LEU A 125 -11.37 0.97 12.06
C LEU A 125 -10.10 1.68 11.60
N LEU A 126 -10.16 3.00 11.41
CA LEU A 126 -8.99 3.81 11.07
C LEU A 126 -8.25 4.18 12.36
N THR A 127 -7.13 3.51 12.62
CA THR A 127 -6.42 3.59 13.90
C THR A 127 -5.04 4.24 13.82
N GLY A 128 -4.38 4.15 12.67
CA GLY A 128 -3.04 4.68 12.48
C GLY A 128 -3.00 6.12 11.98
N ASP A 129 -1.81 6.69 12.11
CA ASP A 129 -1.44 8.02 11.65
C ASP A 129 -0.57 7.86 10.40
N PHE A 130 -1.10 8.27 9.25
CA PHE A 130 -0.40 8.16 7.96
C PHE A 130 0.85 9.04 7.90
N ASP A 131 0.86 10.22 8.53
CA ASP A 131 2.03 11.10 8.51
C ASP A 131 3.15 10.53 9.38
N LYS A 132 2.84 10.04 10.57
CA LYS A 132 3.79 9.31 11.42
C LYS A 132 4.35 8.06 10.70
N TRP A 133 3.47 7.30 10.05
CA TRP A 133 3.87 6.11 9.29
C TRP A 133 4.75 6.46 8.08
N LYS A 134 4.41 7.51 7.31
CA LYS A 134 5.22 8.01 6.18
C LYS A 134 6.63 8.37 6.65
N HIS A 135 6.76 9.12 7.75
CA HIS A 135 8.06 9.47 8.34
C HIS A 135 8.85 8.24 8.78
N GLN A 136 8.21 7.26 9.44
CA GLN A 136 8.85 6.02 9.85
C GLN A 136 9.40 5.25 8.64
N VAL A 137 8.58 5.01 7.61
CA VAL A 137 8.99 4.27 6.41
C VAL A 137 10.10 5.00 5.65
N ILE A 138 10.05 6.33 5.55
CA ILE A 138 11.12 7.13 4.92
C ILE A 138 12.43 7.04 5.73
N SER A 139 12.36 6.93 7.06
CA SER A 139 13.55 6.75 7.90
C SER A 139 14.27 5.41 7.72
N GLU A 140 13.58 4.40 7.18
CA GLU A 140 14.12 3.07 6.85
C GLU A 140 14.84 3.04 5.49
N LEU A 141 14.77 4.12 4.70
CA LEU A 141 15.59 4.24 3.50
C LEU A 141 17.07 4.03 3.85
N PRO A 142 17.83 3.27 3.03
CA PRO A 142 19.26 3.13 3.24
C PRO A 142 19.88 4.52 3.18
N LYS A 143 20.30 5.03 4.35
CA LYS A 143 21.15 6.23 4.44
C LYS A 143 22.32 5.95 3.51
N LYS A 144 22.51 6.79 2.48
CA LYS A 144 23.71 6.71 1.65
C LYS A 144 24.90 6.90 2.58
N SER A 145 25.55 5.79 2.93
CA SER A 145 26.82 5.81 3.64
C SER A 145 27.80 6.56 2.75
N SER A 146 28.03 7.83 3.05
CA SER A 146 29.14 8.58 2.50
C SER A 146 30.42 7.95 3.03
N LYS A 147 30.89 6.88 2.37
CA LYS A 147 32.31 6.57 2.37
C LYS A 147 32.99 7.72 1.62
N ALA A 148 33.31 8.75 2.39
CA ALA A 148 34.30 9.72 2.00
C ALA A 148 35.62 9.00 1.74
N SER A 149 36.39 9.59 0.83
CA SER A 149 37.74 9.21 0.45
C SER A 149 38.68 9.08 1.65
N GLU A 150 39.40 7.96 1.70
CA GLU A 150 40.73 7.78 2.28
C GLU A 150 41.26 6.52 1.58
N GLN A 151 42.16 6.62 0.60
CA GLN A 151 43.64 6.63 0.71
C GLN A 151 44.19 7.01 -0.69
N VAL A 152 45.34 7.65 -0.95
CA VAL A 152 46.54 8.07 -0.18
C VAL A 152 47.17 6.99 0.70
N GLU A 153 48.34 6.44 0.38
CA GLU A 153 49.51 6.97 -0.37
C GLU A 153 50.12 5.91 -1.30
#